data_AF-A0A9W5PRD6-F1
#
_entry.id   AF-A0A9W5PRD6-F1
#
_cell.length_a   1.000
_cell.length_b   1.000
_cell.length_c   1.000
_cell.angle_alpha   90.00
_cell.angle_beta   90.00
_cell.angle_gamma   90.00
#
_symmetry.space_group_name_H-M   'P 1'
#
loop_
_entity.id
_entity.type
_entity.pdbx_description
1 polymer ?
#
loop_
_entity_poly.entity_id
_entity_poly.type
_entity_poly.pdbx_seq_one_letter_code
_entity_poly.pdbx_strand_id
1 'polypeptide(L)'
;MVVARAKDNKVWKEGPVPKMFTTLYTINIKTEEQKQISFPKQNERDEDPQVIGPYLTWLRKKANIYKGDVWVKDSLHSQEYMWLKNVDEAPIFFTRNERH
;
A
#
# COMPACT_ATOMS: atom_id res chain seq x y z
N MET A 1 1.08 -4.44 12.29
CA MET A 1 0.01 -4.13 11.31
C MET A 1 0.61 -3.32 10.17
N VAL A 2 0.14 -3.48 8.93
CA VAL A 2 0.55 -2.65 7.79
C VAL A 2 -0.66 -1.85 7.32
N VAL A 3 -0.49 -0.55 7.10
CA VAL A 3 -1.56 0.36 6.67
C VAL A 3 -1.09 1.35 5.63
N ALA A 4 -1.99 1.78 4.75
CA ALA A 4 -1.80 2.93 3.89
C ALA A 4 -2.24 4.20 4.62
N ARG A 5 -1.36 5.20 4.73
CA ARG A 5 -1.61 6.46 5.45
C ARG A 5 -1.13 7.65 4.63
N ALA A 6 -1.91 8.72 4.64
CA ALA A 6 -1.51 10.01 4.12
C ALA A 6 -1.32 11.00 5.27
N LYS A 7 -0.50 12.03 5.07
CA LYS A 7 -0.38 13.15 6.01
C LYS A 7 -1.72 13.89 6.09
N ASP A 8 -2.14 14.28 7.30
CA ASP A 8 -3.38 15.00 7.52
C ASP A 8 -3.50 16.23 6.60
N ASN A 9 -4.61 16.31 5.87
CA ASN A 9 -4.94 17.47 5.07
C ASN A 9 -5.75 18.47 5.92
N LYS A 10 -5.04 19.36 6.62
CA LYS A 10 -5.65 20.41 7.45
C LYS A 10 -6.24 21.57 6.63
N VAL A 11 -6.13 21.53 5.30
CA VAL A 11 -6.56 22.62 4.40
C VAL A 11 -7.97 22.40 3.87
N TRP A 12 -8.44 21.15 3.85
CA TRP A 12 -9.78 20.84 3.37
C TRP A 12 -10.85 21.29 4.35
N LYS A 13 -11.73 22.18 3.91
CA LYS A 13 -12.85 22.73 4.70
C LYS A 13 -14.21 22.26 4.17
N GLU A 14 -14.36 22.17 2.85
CA GLU A 14 -15.57 21.72 2.15
C GLU A 14 -15.24 21.29 0.71
N GLY A 15 -16.19 20.64 0.01
CA GLY A 15 -16.04 20.15 -1.36
C GLY A 15 -15.61 18.68 -1.45
N PRO A 16 -15.31 18.14 -2.64
CA PRO A 16 -14.91 16.75 -2.80
C PRO A 16 -13.62 16.45 -2.02
N VAL A 17 -13.56 15.26 -1.41
CA VAL A 17 -12.39 14.84 -0.63
C VAL A 17 -11.15 14.91 -1.54
N PRO A 18 -10.10 15.66 -1.15
CA PRO A 18 -8.91 15.79 -1.96
C PRO A 18 -8.23 14.43 -2.12
N LYS A 19 -7.66 14.21 -3.30
CA LYS A 19 -6.94 12.98 -3.60
C LYS A 19 -5.71 12.88 -2.68
N MET A 20 -5.77 11.96 -1.72
CA MET A 20 -4.69 11.77 -0.77
C MET A 20 -3.55 10.94 -1.39
N PHE A 21 -2.31 11.35 -1.11
CA PHE A 21 -1.11 10.62 -1.49
C PHE A 21 -0.65 9.79 -0.30
N THR A 22 -0.98 8.51 -0.34
CA THR A 22 -0.72 7.56 0.74
C THR A 22 0.64 6.89 0.59
N THR A 23 1.28 6.60 1.71
CA THR A 23 2.44 5.73 1.83
C THR A 23 2.14 4.62 2.83
N LEU A 24 2.91 3.54 2.80
CA LEU A 24 2.72 2.41 3.69
C LEU A 24 3.52 2.59 4.98
N TYR A 25 2.89 2.21 6.09
CA TYR A 25 3.50 2.16 7.42
C TYR A 25 3.34 0.79 8.05
N THR A 26 4.38 0.31 8.71
CA THR A 26 4.27 -0.70 9.76
C THR A 26 3.98 -0.03 11.09
N ILE A 27 2.99 -0.53 11.80
CA ILE A 27 2.65 -0.13 13.17
C ILE A 27 2.88 -1.32 14.10
N ASN A 28 3.72 -1.13 15.10
CA ASN A 28 3.85 -2.06 16.21
C ASN A 28 2.75 -1.72 17.24
N ILE A 29 1.77 -2.60 17.40
CA ILE A 29 0.63 -2.36 18.29
C ILE A 29 0.99 -2.44 19.78
N LYS A 30 2.15 -3.01 20.14
CA LYS A 30 2.60 -3.11 21.53
C LYS A 30 3.40 -1.89 21.95
N THR A 31 4.24 -1.36 21.06
CA THR A 31 5.13 -0.22 21.34
C THR A 31 4.59 1.10 20.78
N GLU A 32 3.51 1.05 19.99
CA GLU A 32 2.92 2.18 19.26
C GLU A 32 3.86 2.80 18.21
N GLU A 33 5.04 2.21 17.99
CA GLU A 33 6.01 2.68 17.02
C GLU A 33 5.48 2.54 15.59
N GLN A 34 5.75 3.56 14.78
CA GLN A 34 5.36 3.61 13.38
C GLN A 34 6.58 3.84 12.52
N LYS A 35 6.71 3.03 11.47
CA LYS A 35 7.80 3.12 10.51
C LYS A 35 7.25 3.10 9.10
N GLN A 36 7.61 4.11 8.31
CA GLN A 36 7.29 4.14 6.88
C GLN A 36 8.10 3.05 6.17
N ILE A 37 7.44 2.30 5.29
CA ILE A 37 8.05 1.16 4.58
C ILE A 37 7.97 1.28 3.06
N SER A 38 7.25 2.28 2.54
CA SER A 38 7.19 2.55 1.11
C SER A 38 7.42 4.03 0.81
N PHE A 39 7.98 4.29 -0.37
CA PHE A 39 8.40 5.63 -0.80
C PHE A 39 7.91 5.88 -2.24
N PRO A 40 6.60 6.09 -2.45
CA PRO A 40 6.07 6.46 -3.76
C PRO A 40 6.66 7.80 -4.22
N LYS A 41 6.81 7.98 -5.53
CA LYS A 41 7.31 9.24 -6.10
C LYS A 41 6.27 10.36 -5.95
N GLN A 42 6.67 11.57 -6.34
CA GLN A 42 5.72 12.68 -6.43
C GLN A 42 4.53 12.29 -7.31
N ASN A 43 3.33 12.58 -6.82
CA ASN A 43 2.06 12.23 -7.44
C ASN A 43 1.77 10.71 -7.52
N GLU A 44 2.48 9.87 -6.78
CA GLU A 44 2.14 8.46 -6.61
C GLU A 44 1.53 8.21 -5.22
N ARG A 45 0.72 7.16 -5.12
CA ARG A 45 0.09 6.72 -3.88
C ARG A 45 0.07 5.20 -3.81
N ASP A 46 0.24 4.68 -2.59
CA ASP A 46 0.16 3.25 -2.30
C ASP A 46 -1.20 2.90 -1.71
N GLU A 47 -1.89 1.94 -2.32
CA GLU A 47 -3.25 1.53 -2.01
C GLU A 47 -3.30 0.01 -1.75
N ASP A 48 -4.33 -0.42 -1.01
CA ASP A 48 -4.66 -1.83 -0.77
C ASP A 48 -3.46 -2.70 -0.34
N PRO A 49 -2.78 -2.38 0.77
CA PRO A 49 -1.73 -3.25 1.29
C PRO A 49 -2.32 -4.58 1.75
N GLN A 50 -1.77 -5.68 1.25
CA GLN A 50 -2.17 -7.04 1.61
C GLN A 50 -0.96 -7.85 2.07
N VAL A 51 -1.11 -8.59 3.17
CA VAL A 51 -0.07 -9.48 3.70
C VAL A 51 -0.48 -10.92 3.43
N ILE A 52 0.30 -11.63 2.61
CA ILE A 52 0.02 -12.99 2.14
C ILE A 52 1.21 -13.88 2.49
N GLY A 53 1.09 -14.65 3.58
CA GLY A 53 2.21 -15.42 4.11
C GLY A 53 3.40 -14.49 4.45
N PRO A 54 4.60 -14.70 3.88
CA PRO A 54 5.74 -13.82 4.11
C PRO A 54 5.69 -12.52 3.27
N TYR A 55 4.83 -12.45 2.25
CA TYR A 55 4.82 -11.37 1.28
C TYR A 55 3.93 -10.22 1.72
N LEU A 56 4.40 -8.99 1.48
CA LEU A 56 3.60 -7.78 1.46
C LEU A 56 3.41 -7.34 0.01
N THR A 57 2.16 -7.10 -0.39
CA THR A 57 1.82 -6.58 -1.72
C THR A 57 0.99 -5.32 -1.61
N TRP A 58 1.10 -4.41 -2.57
CA TRP A 58 0.25 -3.22 -2.65
C TRP A 58 0.16 -2.71 -4.08
N LEU A 59 -0.84 -1.87 -4.33
CA LEU A 59 -1.06 -1.23 -5.62
C LEU A 59 -0.52 0.20 -5.59
N ARG A 60 0.40 0.54 -6.48
CA ARG A 60 0.90 1.91 -6.64
C ARG A 60 0.24 2.57 -7.84
N LYS A 61 -0.46 3.68 -7.62
CA LYS A 61 -1.12 4.46 -8.68
C LYS A 61 -0.51 5.85 -8.81
N LYS A 62 -0.48 6.37 -10.04
CA LYS A 62 -0.18 7.78 -10.31
C LYS A 62 -1.45 8.62 -10.19
N ALA A 63 -1.28 9.89 -9.84
CA ALA A 63 -2.35 10.88 -9.87
C ALA A 63 -3.01 10.88 -11.26
N ASN A 64 -4.34 10.99 -11.27
CA ASN A 64 -5.14 11.05 -12.50
C ASN A 64 -5.01 9.85 -13.46
N ILE A 65 -4.37 8.74 -13.05
CA ILE A 65 -4.34 7.48 -13.80
C ILE A 65 -5.14 6.45 -13.01
N TYR A 66 -6.05 5.75 -13.69
CA TYR A 66 -6.88 4.70 -13.08
C TYR A 66 -6.08 3.42 -12.80
N LYS A 67 -5.21 3.04 -13.75
CA LYS A 67 -4.36 1.86 -13.65
C LYS A 67 -3.15 2.10 -12.75
N GLY A 68 -2.66 1.02 -12.14
CA GLY A 68 -1.49 1.01 -11.29
C GLY A 68 -0.59 -0.18 -11.53
N ASP A 69 0.50 -0.22 -10.78
CA ASP A 69 1.46 -1.32 -10.78
C ASP A 69 1.42 -2.02 -9.42
N VAL A 70 1.50 -3.34 -9.41
CA VAL A 70 1.52 -4.13 -8.18
C VAL A 70 2.97 -4.30 -7.74
N TRP A 71 3.24 -3.89 -6.51
CA TRP A 71 4.53 -4.03 -5.86
C TRP A 71 4.49 -5.15 -4.84
N VAL A 72 5.63 -5.82 -4.66
CA VAL A 72 5.80 -6.95 -3.75
C VAL A 72 7.08 -6.76 -2.94
N LYS A 73 7.03 -7.20 -1.69
CA LYS A 73 8.15 -7.26 -0.76
C LYS A 73 8.10 -8.59 -0.01
N ASP A 74 9.14 -9.40 -0.14
CA ASP A 74 9.22 -10.76 0.43
C ASP A 74 9.39 -10.78 1.97
N SER A 75 9.79 -9.65 2.56
CA SER A 75 9.79 -9.42 4.01
C SER A 75 9.86 -7.91 4.31
N LEU A 76 9.61 -7.48 5.54
CA LEU A 76 9.72 -6.06 5.92
C LEU A 76 11.12 -5.46 5.67
N HIS A 77 12.14 -6.29 5.48
CA HIS A 77 13.53 -5.89 5.27
C HIS A 77 14.05 -6.11 3.85
N SER A 78 13.32 -6.85 2.99
CA SER A 78 13.77 -7.09 1.62
C SER A 78 13.56 -5.86 0.73
N GLN A 79 14.28 -5.76 -0.38
CA GLN A 79 13.98 -4.74 -1.38
C GLN A 79 12.64 -5.08 -2.07
N GLU A 80 11.82 -4.06 -2.31
CA GLU A 80 10.60 -4.23 -3.09
C GLU A 80 10.87 -4.32 -4.60
N TYR A 81 10.00 -5.04 -5.30
CA TYR A 81 10.01 -5.13 -6.76
C TYR A 81 8.59 -5.02 -7.31
N MET A 82 8.49 -4.63 -8.57
CA MET A 82 7.23 -4.58 -9.30
C MET A 82 6.92 -5.95 -9.88
N TRP A 83 5.75 -6.48 -9.56
CA TRP A 83 5.28 -7.80 -10.01
C TRP A 83 4.39 -7.70 -11.24
N LEU A 84 3.36 -6.84 -11.19
CA LEU A 84 2.42 -6.64 -12.29
C LEU A 84 2.39 -5.17 -12.70
N LYS A 85 2.09 -4.92 -13.97
CA LYS A 85 2.00 -3.58 -14.55
C LYS A 85 0.60 -3.30 -15.06
N ASN A 86 0.20 -2.04 -14.98
CA ASN A 86 -0.98 -1.53 -15.67
C ASN A 86 -2.27 -2.31 -15.35
N VAL A 87 -2.47 -2.66 -14.08
CA VAL A 87 -3.66 -3.34 -13.56
C VAL A 87 -4.70 -2.32 -13.10
N ASP A 88 -5.98 -2.68 -13.21
CA ASP A 88 -7.09 -1.83 -12.78
C ASP A 88 -7.21 -1.82 -11.24
N GLU A 89 -7.05 -2.99 -10.61
CA GLU A 89 -7.26 -3.23 -9.18
C GLU A 89 -6.19 -4.13 -8.57
N ALA A 90 -6.13 -4.17 -7.24
CA ALA A 90 -5.19 -5.01 -6.51
C ALA A 90 -5.53 -6.50 -6.69
N PRO A 91 -4.54 -7.41 -6.76
CA PRO A 91 -4.80 -8.84 -6.87
C PRO A 91 -5.60 -9.38 -5.69
N ILE A 92 -6.45 -10.37 -5.96
CA ILE A 92 -7.12 -11.16 -4.94
C ILE A 92 -6.35 -12.46 -4.78
N PHE A 93 -5.89 -12.73 -3.56
CA PHE A 93 -5.15 -13.95 -3.25
C PHE A 93 -6.06 -15.01 -2.64
N PHE A 94 -5.91 -16.24 -3.10
CA PHE A 94 -6.62 -17.41 -2.56
C PHE A 94 -5.63 -18.27 -1.79
N THR A 95 -5.89 -18.48 -0.51
CA THR A 95 -5.21 -19.48 0.30
C THR A 95 -5.96 -20.80 0.21
N ARG A 96 -5.26 -21.85 -0.23
CA ARG A 96 -5.80 -23.21 -0.13
C ARG A 96 -5.75 -23.62 1.34
N ASN A 97 -6.92 -23.74 1.97
CA ASN A 97 -7.02 -24.36 3.28
C ASN A 97 -6.78 -25.87 3.13
N GLU A 98 -5.53 -26.31 3.26
CA GLU A 98 -5.25 -27.73 3.40
C GLU A 98 -5.72 -28.16 4.79
N ARG A 99 -6.84 -28.90 4.83
CA ARG A 99 -7.30 -29.58 6.05
C ARG A 99 -6.28 -30.68 6.35
N HIS A 100 -5.49 -30.50 7.40
CA HIS A 100 -4.78 -31.58 8.07
C HIS A 100 -5.68 -32.25 9.11
#